data_AF-A0A6B3I8A5-F1
#
_entry.id   AF-A0A6B3I8A5-F1
#
_cell.length_a   1.000
_cell.length_b   1.000
_cell.length_c   1.000
_cell.angle_alpha   90.00
_cell.angle_beta   90.00
_cell.angle_gamma   90.00
#
_symmetry.space_group_name_H-M   'P 1'
#
loop_
_entity.id
_entity.type
_entity.pdbx_description
1 polymer ?
#
loop_
_entity_poly.entity_id
_entity_poly.type
_entity_poly.pdbx_seq_one_letter_code
_entity_poly.pdbx_strand_id
1 'polypeptide(L)'
;LGTDAYRERVRELVVEMAATGQTGMGFPKRYGGGGDVGASIAAFETAAFGDLSVLVKTGVQFGLFGGAILHLGTERHHDAYLPDLITGKLMGCFA
;
A
#
# COMPACT_ATOMS: atom_id res chain seq x y z
N LEU A 1 -22.96 -3.32 -6.62
CA LEU A 1 -22.77 -1.95 -6.07
C LEU A 1 -22.75 -0.98 -7.24
N GLY A 2 -23.22 0.26 -7.06
CA GLY A 2 -22.93 1.31 -8.03
C GLY A 2 -21.44 1.66 -8.06
N THR A 3 -20.97 2.38 -9.08
CA THR A 3 -19.53 2.67 -9.28
C THR A 3 -18.87 3.30 -8.05
N ASP A 4 -19.47 4.33 -7.46
CA ASP A 4 -18.88 5.03 -6.31
C ASP A 4 -18.89 4.16 -5.05
N ALA A 5 -19.97 3.42 -4.81
CA ALA A 5 -20.04 2.46 -3.71
C ALA A 5 -19.02 1.31 -3.87
N TYR A 6 -18.75 0.87 -5.10
CA TYR A 6 -17.72 -0.14 -5.35
C TYR A 6 -16.31 0.42 -5.14
N ARG A 7 -16.04 1.66 -5.55
CA ARG A 7 -14.75 2.34 -5.28
C ARG A 7 -14.48 2.49 -3.79
N GLU A 8 -15.50 2.87 -3.02
CA GLU A 8 -15.37 2.96 -1.56
C GLU A 8 -15.10 1.57 -0.96
N ARG A 9 -15.82 0.53 -1.43
CA ARG A 9 -15.56 -0.84 -0.99
C ARG A 9 -14.12 -1.30 -1.28
N VAL A 10 -13.57 -0.97 -2.44
CA VAL A 10 -12.17 -1.28 -2.78
C VAL A 10 -11.21 -0.53 -1.85
N ARG A 11 -11.48 0.76 -1.57
CA ARG A 11 -10.68 1.55 -0.63
C ARG A 11 -10.67 0.92 0.76
N GLU A 12 -11.83 0.57 1.30
CA GLU A 12 -11.98 -0.09 2.60
C GLU A 12 -11.17 -1.39 2.67
N LEU A 13 -11.30 -2.25 1.66
CA LEU A 13 -10.56 -3.51 1.59
C LEU A 13 -9.05 -3.31 1.59
N VAL A 14 -8.53 -2.29 0.89
CA VAL A 14 -7.10 -1.98 0.90
C VAL A 14 -6.64 -1.52 2.28
N VAL A 15 -7.46 -0.74 3.00
CA VAL A 15 -7.16 -0.32 4.39
C VAL A 15 -7.22 -1.53 5.35
N GLU A 16 -8.20 -2.42 5.20
CA GLU A 16 -8.28 -3.67 5.96
C GLU A 16 -7.05 -4.56 5.72
N MET A 17 -6.60 -4.67 4.46
CA MET A 17 -5.37 -5.39 4.12
C MET A 17 -4.14 -4.74 4.75
N ALA A 18 -4.06 -3.41 4.75
CA ALA A 18 -2.97 -2.68 5.41
C ALA A 18 -2.88 -2.97 6.91
N ALA A 19 -4.03 -3.10 7.58
CA ALA A 19 -4.09 -3.45 9.00
C ALA A 19 -3.53 -4.84 9.34
N THR A 20 -3.43 -5.74 8.36
CA THR A 20 -2.77 -7.05 8.55
C THR A 20 -1.24 -6.95 8.60
N GLY A 21 -0.68 -5.81 8.19
CA GLY A 21 0.77 -5.58 8.05
C GLY A 21 1.39 -6.19 6.79
N GLN A 22 0.67 -7.07 6.07
CA GLN A 22 1.24 -7.78 4.92
C GLN A 22 1.61 -6.87 3.75
N THR A 23 0.83 -5.81 3.50
CA THR A 23 1.12 -4.84 2.43
C THR A 23 2.28 -3.91 2.76
N GLY A 24 2.68 -3.82 4.04
CA GLY A 24 3.81 -3.03 4.51
C GLY A 24 5.15 -3.75 4.47
N MET A 25 5.20 -5.02 4.07
CA MET A 25 6.40 -5.87 4.18
C MET A 25 7.61 -5.31 3.43
N GLY A 26 7.40 -4.66 2.27
CA GLY A 26 8.48 -4.08 1.48
C GLY A 26 9.07 -2.79 2.05
N PHE A 27 8.43 -2.15 3.03
CA PHE A 27 8.90 -0.89 3.61
C PHE A 27 9.91 -1.09 4.75
N PRO A 28 10.78 -0.10 5.02
CA PRO A 28 11.73 -0.18 6.13
C PRO A 28 11.05 -0.32 7.50
N LYS A 29 11.62 -1.16 8.37
CA LYS A 29 11.12 -1.41 9.73
C LYS A 29 10.98 -0.14 10.57
N ARG A 30 11.88 0.84 10.41
CA ARG A 30 11.84 2.11 11.15
C ARG A 30 10.57 2.94 10.90
N TYR A 31 9.84 2.66 9.81
CA TYR A 31 8.58 3.32 9.46
C TYR A 31 7.36 2.42 9.65
N GLY A 32 7.51 1.26 10.29
CA GLY A 32 6.42 0.31 10.51
C GLY A 32 6.26 -0.76 9.42
N GLY A 33 7.21 -0.88 8.50
CA GLY A 33 7.24 -1.95 7.49
C GLY A 33 7.92 -3.24 7.96
N GLY A 34 7.96 -4.25 7.08
CA GLY A 34 8.59 -5.55 7.36
C GLY A 34 10.07 -5.65 7.01
N GLY A 35 10.58 -4.80 6.11
CA GLY A 35 11.93 -4.87 5.57
C GLY A 35 12.20 -6.09 4.69
N ASP A 36 11.16 -6.72 4.15
CA ASP A 36 11.22 -7.92 3.32
C ASP A 36 10.48 -7.69 1.99
N VAL A 37 11.27 -7.35 0.97
CA VAL A 37 10.77 -7.10 -0.39
C VAL A 37 10.20 -8.39 -1.02
N GLY A 38 10.80 -9.55 -0.73
CA GLY A 38 10.35 -10.83 -1.27
C GLY A 38 8.97 -11.21 -0.76
N ALA A 39 8.74 -11.06 0.56
CA ALA A 39 7.42 -11.23 1.16
C ALA A 39 6.39 -10.24 0.58
N SER A 40 6.80 -9.00 0.31
CA SER A 40 5.92 -8.00 -0.32
C SER A 40 5.47 -8.39 -1.72
N ILE A 41 6.39 -8.92 -2.54
CA ILE A 41 6.08 -9.38 -3.90
C ILE A 41 5.15 -10.59 -3.84
N ALA A 42 5.47 -11.59 -3.02
CA ALA A 42 4.65 -12.78 -2.86
C ALA A 42 3.22 -12.46 -2.38
N ALA A 43 3.07 -11.52 -1.43
CA ALA A 43 1.77 -11.06 -0.98
C ALA A 43 0.98 -10.35 -2.09
N PHE A 44 1.65 -9.51 -2.89
CA PHE A 44 1.03 -8.83 -4.02
C PHE A 44 0.57 -9.81 -5.10
N GLU A 45 1.39 -10.79 -5.48
CA GLU A 45 1.04 -11.85 -6.43
C GLU A 45 -0.13 -12.70 -5.90
N THR A 46 -0.12 -13.02 -4.61
CA THR A 46 -1.21 -13.78 -3.97
C THR A 46 -2.53 -13.00 -4.00
N ALA A 47 -2.49 -11.69 -3.76
CA ALA A 47 -3.68 -10.83 -3.82
C ALA A 47 -4.34 -10.82 -5.22
N ALA A 48 -3.57 -11.12 -6.28
CA ALA A 48 -4.09 -11.17 -7.64
C ALA A 48 -5.09 -12.30 -7.88
N PHE A 49 -5.09 -13.33 -7.04
CA PHE A 49 -6.08 -14.41 -7.08
C PHE A 49 -7.43 -14.01 -6.45
N GLY A 50 -7.51 -12.85 -5.79
CA GLY A 50 -8.72 -12.33 -5.16
C GLY A 50 -9.50 -11.37 -6.07
N ASP A 51 -9.40 -10.07 -5.79
CA ASP A 51 -10.07 -9.01 -6.54
C ASP A 51 -9.04 -8.12 -7.24
N LEU A 52 -9.15 -7.99 -8.56
CA LEU A 52 -8.18 -7.24 -9.37
C LEU A 52 -8.27 -5.72 -9.15
N SER A 53 -9.41 -5.17 -8.74
CA SER A 53 -9.53 -3.75 -8.39
C SER A 53 -8.75 -3.46 -7.10
N VAL A 54 -8.84 -4.36 -6.12
CA VAL A 54 -8.03 -4.30 -4.88
C VAL A 54 -6.55 -4.45 -5.19
N LEU A 55 -6.17 -5.40 -6.06
CA LEU A 55 -4.79 -5.57 -6.53
C LEU A 55 -4.25 -4.29 -7.16
N VAL A 56 -4.96 -3.71 -8.15
CA VAL A 56 -4.55 -2.48 -8.82
C VAL A 56 -4.39 -1.36 -7.81
N LYS A 57 -5.36 -1.20 -6.90
CA LYS A 57 -5.29 -0.12 -5.90
C LYS A 57 -4.14 -0.32 -4.91
N THR A 58 -3.85 -1.55 -4.50
CA THR A 58 -2.69 -1.93 -3.67
C THR A 58 -1.37 -1.62 -4.39
N GLY A 59 -1.27 -1.95 -5.67
CA GLY A 59 -0.09 -1.64 -6.50
C GLY A 59 0.14 -0.13 -6.61
N VAL A 60 -0.92 0.65 -6.81
CA VAL A 60 -0.82 2.12 -6.78
C VAL A 60 -0.41 2.64 -5.41
N GLN A 61 -1.00 2.14 -4.33
CA GLN A 61 -0.76 2.63 -2.97
C GLN A 61 0.67 2.36 -2.51
N PHE A 62 1.11 1.10 -2.55
CA PHE A 62 2.37 0.67 -1.96
C PHE A 62 3.51 0.63 -2.97
N GLY A 63 3.21 0.34 -4.24
CA GLY A 63 4.20 0.27 -5.31
C GLY A 63 4.51 1.62 -5.95
N LEU A 64 3.48 2.36 -6.39
CA LEU A 64 3.69 3.64 -7.10
C LEU A 64 3.81 4.83 -6.15
N PHE A 65 2.75 5.15 -5.41
CA PHE A 65 2.74 6.27 -4.48
C PHE A 65 3.76 6.09 -3.36
N GLY A 66 3.69 4.95 -2.65
CA GLY A 66 4.64 4.61 -1.59
C GLY A 66 6.04 4.34 -2.10
N GLY A 67 6.20 3.63 -3.21
CA GLY A 67 7.51 3.38 -3.80
C GLY A 67 8.21 4.65 -4.29
N ALA A 68 7.47 5.62 -4.85
CA ALA A 68 8.05 6.91 -5.23
C ALA A 68 8.54 7.68 -4.00
N ILE A 69 7.75 7.73 -2.93
CA ILE A 69 8.19 8.34 -1.66
C ILE A 69 9.44 7.64 -1.12
N LEU A 70 9.46 6.31 -1.11
CA LEU A 70 10.57 5.53 -0.55
C LEU A 70 11.88 5.64 -1.35
N HIS A 71 11.80 5.63 -2.69
CA HIS A 71 12.99 5.53 -3.54
C HIS A 71 13.46 6.88 -4.10
N LEU A 72 12.55 7.85 -4.23
CA LEU A 72 12.86 9.19 -4.77
C LEU A 72 12.77 10.28 -3.70
N GLY A 73 12.18 9.97 -2.54
CA GLY A 73 12.09 10.87 -1.42
C GLY A 73 13.40 11.05 -0.67
N THR A 74 13.33 11.89 0.36
CA THR A 74 14.41 12.14 1.32
C THR A 74 13.90 11.77 2.70
N GLU A 75 14.77 11.76 3.71
CA GLU A 75 14.39 11.44 5.10
C GLU A 75 13.18 12.27 5.58
N ARG A 76 13.14 13.57 5.26
CA ARG A 76 11.98 14.43 5.54
C ARG A 76 10.68 13.90 4.94
N HIS A 77 10.71 13.41 3.71
CA HIS A 77 9.53 12.83 3.07
C HIS A 77 9.15 11.49 3.71
N HIS A 78 10.15 10.69 4.07
CA HIS A 78 9.94 9.38 4.67
C HIS A 78 9.27 9.49 6.03
N ASP A 79 9.81 10.34 6.91
CA ASP A 79 9.31 10.57 8.26
C ASP A 79 7.90 11.14 8.26
N ALA A 80 7.59 12.02 7.29
CA ALA A 80 6.29 12.67 7.18
C ALA A 80 5.18 11.74 6.65
N TYR A 81 5.51 10.79 5.75
CA TYR A 81 4.49 10.10 4.96
C TYR A 81 4.48 8.58 5.09
N LEU A 82 5.62 7.92 5.27
CA LEU A 82 5.66 6.45 5.25
C LEU A 82 4.85 5.80 6.36
N PRO A 83 4.87 6.26 7.64
CA PRO A 83 4.09 5.63 8.70
C PRO A 83 2.57 5.64 8.42
N ASP A 84 2.03 6.77 7.97
CA ASP A 84 0.61 6.90 7.67
C ASP A 84 0.23 6.20 6.35
N LEU A 85 1.15 6.16 5.37
CA LEU A 85 0.94 5.46 4.10
C LEU A 85 0.87 3.94 4.29
N ILE A 86 1.79 3.38 5.08
CA ILE A 86 1.89 1.93 5.34
C ILE A 86 0.62 1.42 6.02
N THR A 87 0.05 2.21 6.94
CA THR A 87 -1.18 1.87 7.67
C THR A 87 -2.46 2.14 6.86
N GLY A 88 -2.36 2.77 5.68
CA GLY A 88 -3.52 3.19 4.89
C GLY A 88 -4.26 4.41 5.45
N LYS A 89 -3.75 5.05 6.52
CA LYS A 89 -4.26 6.33 7.04
C LYS A 89 -4.08 7.45 6.01
N LEU A 90 -2.96 7.43 5.28
CA LEU A 90 -2.73 8.27 4.12
C LEU A 90 -2.89 7.44 2.83
N MET A 91 -4.03 7.62 2.15
CA MET A 91 -4.28 7.02 0.84
C MET A 91 -3.77 7.94 -0.27
N GLY A 92 -3.00 7.40 -1.20
CA GLY A 92 -2.45 8.15 -2.32
C GLY A 92 -2.94 7.70 -3.69
N CYS A 93 -2.46 8.39 -4.72
CA CYS A 93 -2.70 8.12 -6.13
C CYS A 93 -1.41 8.33 -6.93
N PHE A 94 -1.47 8.06 -8.24
CA PHE A 94 -0.37 8.28 -9.17
C PHE A 94 -0.95 8.80 -10.49
N ALA A 95 -0.50 9.97 -10.94
CA ALA A 95 -1.04 10.74 -12.06
C ALA A 95 0.06 11.14 -13.04
#